data_AF-A0A2V9M935-F1
#
_entry.id   AF-A0A2V9M935-F1
#
_cell.length_a   1.000
_cell.length_b   1.000
_cell.length_c   1.000
_cell.angle_alpha   90.00
_cell.angle_beta   90.00
_cell.angle_gamma   90.00
#
_symmetry.space_group_name_H-M   'P 1'
#
loop_
_entity.id
_entity.type
_entity.pdbx_description
1 polymer ?
#
loop_
_entity_poly.entity_id
_entity_poly.type
_entity_poly.pdbx_seq_one_letter_code
_entity_poly.pdbx_strand_id
1 'polypeptide(L)'
;MVTASVFPLAEEIVGKARPWLLILLGAVGVVLLMACANVANLMLARGAGRQREMAVRRALGAGTGQLIRQLLTESSLLSLLGGGAGLLLAVWLTGLIKALGPRAVPRLQAADLDLTVIAFALLASLLTGFVFGLFPAIQSSRFGLNEALKEAGWRSGQSRATQRMRSSLVVLETASAVVLLISAGLLAQSFVRVLGASPGFNPAGVLVARTMLPESRYAQPKLAKGVHQQVTERLAALPGVEAAAAASNLPLADEWKIGFRIEGHDKDEFNLTNNTWVSRDYFRTLGIQMVKGRTFTDADREGAPAVILVNEAMARRYWPGEDPIGKRLKWGGWQPEWLTVVGVVADVKTSALDAEAKPAIYMPLMQVPRARLNAVYVLRTAGDASRLTFAVRDAIRSVDSNLPTYDIVTLNQIVSASLSQRRFLLVLVLSFAASALGLSAVALYGAVSYSVSQRTREIGVRIALGAQRRDVLKLVLGQGMRMSLMGVALGLVGALAITRVMSSLLYQVGAADPATFICSALLLTVIALVACWLPARRATKVDPMVALRYE
;
A
#
# COMPACT_ATOMS: atom_id res chain seq x y z
N MET A 1 17.12 12.35 36.68
CA MET A 1 15.65 12.08 36.65
C MET A 1 15.37 11.09 35.54
N VAL A 2 14.62 10.01 35.78
CA VAL A 2 14.15 9.12 34.71
C VAL A 2 12.97 9.81 34.03
N THR A 3 13.16 10.32 32.82
CA THR A 3 12.05 10.84 32.01
C THR A 3 11.30 9.65 31.42
N ALA A 4 10.13 9.35 31.99
CA ALA A 4 9.22 8.36 31.42
C ALA A 4 8.47 9.01 30.25
N SER A 5 8.73 8.56 29.03
CA SER A 5 7.92 8.92 27.86
C SER A 5 6.70 7.99 27.81
N VAL A 6 5.52 8.54 28.07
CA VAL A 6 4.24 7.83 27.96
C VAL A 6 3.69 8.02 26.56
N PHE A 7 3.45 6.92 25.84
CA PHE A 7 2.83 6.96 24.52
C PHE A 7 1.41 6.38 24.60
N PRO A 8 0.41 6.97 23.94
CA PRO A 8 -0.90 6.35 23.79
C PRO A 8 -0.76 4.98 23.13
N LEU A 9 -1.37 3.94 23.70
CA LEU A 9 -1.29 2.57 23.17
C LEU A 9 -1.74 2.49 21.70
N ALA A 10 -2.70 3.33 21.30
CA ALA A 10 -3.15 3.44 19.91
C ALA A 10 -2.05 3.94 18.95
N GLU A 11 -1.18 4.84 19.40
CA GLU A 11 -0.07 5.38 18.62
C GLU A 11 1.06 4.37 18.47
N GLU A 12 1.35 3.59 19.51
CA GLU A 12 2.34 2.51 19.44
C GLU A 12 1.89 1.38 18.50
N ILE A 13 0.61 0.99 18.55
CA ILE A 13 0.06 -0.13 17.75
C ILE A 13 -0.25 0.29 16.31
N VAL A 14 -0.80 1.50 16.09
CA VAL A 14 -1.37 1.91 14.78
C VAL A 14 -0.69 3.15 14.20
N GLY A 15 0.12 3.89 14.96
CA GLY A 15 0.72 5.16 14.53
C GLY A 15 1.55 5.04 13.24
N LYS A 16 2.30 3.94 13.09
CA LYS A 16 3.08 3.64 11.87
C LYS A 16 2.20 3.31 10.65
N ALA A 17 0.96 2.85 10.85
CA ALA A 17 0.03 2.52 9.79
C ALA A 17 -0.86 3.71 9.35
N ARG A 18 -1.00 4.74 10.20
CA ARG A 18 -1.90 5.88 9.96
C ARG A 18 -1.65 6.62 8.63
N PRO A 19 -0.40 6.98 8.25
CA PRO A 19 -0.17 7.69 6.97
C PRO A 19 -0.63 6.87 5.76
N TRP A 20 -0.38 5.55 5.79
CA TRP A 20 -0.81 4.63 4.74
C TRP A 20 -2.33 4.51 4.65
N LEU A 21 -3.02 4.43 5.78
CA LEU A 21 -4.48 4.37 5.83
C LEU A 21 -5.13 5.67 5.33
N LEU A 22 -4.53 6.83 5.63
CA LEU A 22 -5.00 8.13 5.11
C LEU A 22 -4.87 8.22 3.59
N ILE A 23 -3.78 7.69 3.02
CA ILE A 23 -3.61 7.63 1.56
C ILE A 23 -4.64 6.71 0.93
N LEU A 24 -4.89 5.54 1.51
CA LEU A 24 -5.95 4.65 1.04
C LEU A 24 -7.33 5.32 1.11
N LEU A 25 -7.64 6.01 2.21
CA LEU A 25 -8.88 6.76 2.37
C LEU A 25 -9.01 7.87 1.32
N GLY A 26 -7.92 8.60 1.06
CA GLY A 26 -7.87 9.60 -0.01
C GLY A 26 -8.11 8.97 -1.39
N ALA A 27 -7.47 7.83 -1.69
CA ALA A 27 -7.66 7.11 -2.95
C ALA A 27 -9.10 6.63 -3.12
N VAL A 28 -9.71 6.06 -2.09
CA VAL A 28 -11.14 5.68 -2.09
C VAL A 28 -12.03 6.90 -2.31
N GLY A 29 -11.75 8.02 -1.65
CA GLY A 29 -12.49 9.27 -1.84
C GLY A 29 -12.43 9.77 -3.29
N VAL A 30 -11.25 9.71 -3.92
CA VAL A 30 -11.09 10.05 -5.35
C VAL A 30 -11.90 9.11 -6.24
N VAL A 31 -11.82 7.80 -6.02
CA VAL A 31 -12.61 6.81 -6.80
C VAL A 31 -14.12 7.03 -6.61
N LEU A 32 -14.57 7.34 -5.39
CA LEU A 32 -15.97 7.67 -5.11
C LEU A 32 -16.40 8.93 -5.88
N LEU A 33 -15.59 9.99 -5.87
CA LEU A 33 -15.87 11.21 -6.64
C LEU A 33 -15.93 10.94 -8.15
N MET A 34 -15.09 10.04 -8.67
CA MET A 34 -15.15 9.61 -10.07
C MET A 34 -16.41 8.80 -10.36
N ALA A 35 -16.84 7.90 -9.47
CA ALA A 35 -18.10 7.16 -9.65
C ALA A 35 -19.30 8.12 -9.63
N CYS A 36 -19.30 9.08 -8.71
CA CYS A 36 -20.25 10.17 -8.61
C CYS A 36 -20.33 11.02 -9.90
N ALA A 37 -19.18 11.44 -10.44
CA ALA A 37 -19.09 12.18 -11.69
C ALA A 37 -19.64 11.38 -12.89
N ASN A 38 -19.39 10.07 -12.93
CA ASN A 38 -19.95 9.16 -13.93
C ASN A 38 -21.49 9.10 -13.86
N VAL A 39 -22.05 8.96 -12.65
CA VAL A 39 -23.51 8.98 -12.45
C VAL A 39 -24.10 10.33 -12.90
N ALA A 40 -23.43 11.44 -12.57
CA ALA A 40 -23.80 12.77 -13.03
C ALA A 40 -23.86 12.85 -14.55
N ASN A 41 -22.81 12.37 -15.22
CA ASN A 41 -22.67 12.38 -16.67
C ASN A 41 -23.78 11.55 -17.34
N LEU A 42 -24.10 10.38 -16.78
CA LEU A 42 -25.20 9.52 -17.26
C LEU A 42 -26.57 10.17 -17.06
N MET A 43 -26.83 10.78 -15.90
CA MET A 43 -28.09 11.46 -15.61
C MET A 43 -28.29 12.69 -16.51
N LEU A 44 -27.22 13.42 -16.81
CA LEU A 44 -27.25 14.51 -17.79
C LEU A 44 -27.57 14.02 -19.20
N ALA A 45 -26.97 12.89 -19.61
CA ALA A 45 -27.26 12.28 -20.90
C ALA A 45 -28.73 11.82 -21.01
N ARG A 46 -29.26 11.17 -19.97
CA ARG A 46 -30.67 10.72 -19.92
C ARG A 46 -31.67 11.87 -19.81
N GLY A 47 -31.36 12.91 -19.03
CA GLY A 47 -32.22 14.06 -18.82
C GLY A 47 -32.54 14.81 -20.12
N ALA A 48 -31.57 14.92 -21.03
CA ALA A 48 -31.77 15.52 -22.35
C ALA A 48 -32.79 14.74 -23.21
N GLY A 49 -32.78 13.40 -23.17
CA GLY A 49 -33.75 12.58 -23.90
C GLY A 49 -35.18 12.67 -23.35
N ARG A 50 -35.32 12.98 -22.06
CA ARG A 50 -36.63 13.10 -21.39
C ARG A 50 -37.18 14.53 -21.40
N GLN A 51 -36.51 15.49 -22.03
CA GLN A 51 -36.98 16.88 -22.07
C GLN A 51 -38.36 17.03 -22.73
N ARG A 52 -38.62 16.32 -23.84
CA ARG A 52 -39.95 16.31 -24.50
C ARG A 52 -41.04 15.78 -23.56
N GLU A 53 -40.79 14.67 -22.88
CA GLU A 53 -41.72 14.09 -21.90
C GLU A 53 -42.04 15.06 -20.75
N MET A 54 -41.00 15.69 -20.17
CA MET A 54 -41.16 16.63 -19.06
C MET A 54 -41.89 17.92 -19.48
N ALA A 55 -41.66 18.38 -20.72
CA ALA A 55 -42.37 19.53 -21.29
C ALA A 55 -43.86 19.24 -21.49
N VAL A 56 -44.21 18.06 -22.01
CA VAL A 56 -45.62 17.61 -22.15
C VAL A 56 -46.28 17.49 -20.78
N ARG A 57 -45.61 16.88 -19.79
CA ARG A 57 -46.16 16.78 -18.42
C ARG A 57 -46.39 18.15 -17.77
N ARG A 58 -45.51 19.13 -18.00
CA ARG A 58 -45.75 20.52 -17.58
C ARG A 58 -46.91 21.18 -18.31
N ALA A 59 -47.04 20.96 -19.61
CA ALA A 59 -48.16 21.48 -20.41
C ALA A 59 -49.51 20.92 -19.92
N LEU A 60 -49.51 19.68 -19.40
CA LEU A 60 -50.66 19.03 -18.76
C LEU A 60 -50.89 19.46 -17.29
N GLY A 61 -50.12 20.42 -16.77
CA GLY A 61 -50.33 21.00 -15.43
C GLY A 61 -49.51 20.39 -14.28
N ALA A 62 -48.53 19.52 -14.56
CA ALA A 62 -47.68 18.97 -13.49
C ALA A 62 -46.80 20.06 -12.85
N GLY A 63 -46.89 20.21 -11.52
CA GLY A 63 -46.09 21.16 -10.75
C GLY A 63 -44.59 20.82 -10.75
N THR A 64 -43.73 21.83 -10.65
CA THR A 64 -42.26 21.68 -10.58
C THR A 64 -41.81 20.78 -9.42
N GLY A 65 -42.47 20.87 -8.27
CA GLY A 65 -42.19 20.00 -7.12
C GLY A 65 -42.48 18.51 -7.39
N GLN A 66 -43.52 18.21 -8.17
CA GLN A 66 -43.90 16.83 -8.51
C GLN A 66 -42.87 16.18 -9.44
N LEU A 67 -42.35 16.96 -10.41
CA LEU A 67 -41.29 16.52 -11.33
C LEU A 67 -39.95 16.36 -10.61
N ILE A 68 -39.59 17.29 -9.72
CA ILE A 68 -38.38 17.20 -8.91
C ILE A 68 -38.44 15.97 -7.99
N ARG A 69 -39.58 15.74 -7.31
CA ARG A 69 -39.77 14.57 -6.44
C ARG A 69 -39.63 13.27 -7.21
N GLN A 70 -40.21 13.18 -8.42
CA GLN A 70 -40.08 11.98 -9.25
C GLN A 70 -38.62 11.68 -9.61
N LEU A 71 -37.88 12.67 -10.11
CA LEU A 71 -36.47 12.50 -10.48
C LEU A 71 -35.58 12.16 -9.28
N LEU A 72 -35.85 12.75 -8.12
CA LEU A 72 -35.17 12.42 -6.88
C LEU A 72 -35.50 11.00 -6.42
N THR A 73 -36.74 10.54 -6.51
CA THR A 73 -37.10 9.15 -6.16
C THR A 73 -36.43 8.14 -7.08
N GLU A 74 -36.42 8.37 -8.40
CA GLU A 74 -35.76 7.48 -9.37
C GLU A 74 -34.25 7.41 -9.12
N SER A 75 -33.61 8.56 -8.89
CA SER A 75 -32.16 8.64 -8.64
C SER A 75 -31.77 8.04 -7.30
N SER A 76 -32.54 8.32 -6.24
CA SER A 76 -32.29 7.79 -4.90
C SER A 76 -32.49 6.27 -4.86
N LEU A 77 -33.50 5.74 -5.55
CA LEU A 77 -33.73 4.29 -5.63
C LEU A 77 -32.55 3.59 -6.32
N LEU A 78 -32.08 4.12 -7.45
CA LEU A 78 -30.91 3.58 -8.15
C LEU A 78 -29.64 3.64 -7.30
N SER A 79 -29.42 4.75 -6.59
CA SER A 79 -28.27 4.89 -5.70
C SER A 79 -28.35 3.97 -4.48
N LEU A 80 -29.54 3.73 -3.92
CA LEU A 80 -29.73 2.79 -2.81
C LEU A 80 -29.52 1.34 -3.26
N LEU A 81 -30.02 0.95 -4.43
CA LEU A 81 -29.76 -0.38 -5.01
C LEU A 81 -28.27 -0.57 -5.30
N GLY A 82 -27.60 0.46 -5.85
CA GLY A 82 -26.16 0.45 -6.07
C GLY A 82 -25.38 0.36 -4.75
N GLY A 83 -25.78 1.12 -3.73
CA GLY A 83 -25.21 1.06 -2.38
C GLY A 83 -25.39 -0.30 -1.71
N GLY A 84 -26.58 -0.90 -1.85
CA GLY A 84 -26.88 -2.25 -1.36
C GLY A 84 -26.04 -3.32 -2.05
N ALA A 85 -25.92 -3.28 -3.38
CA ALA A 85 -25.03 -4.16 -4.13
C ALA A 85 -23.55 -3.95 -3.74
N GLY A 86 -23.15 -2.70 -3.51
CA GLY A 86 -21.81 -2.35 -3.01
C GLY A 86 -21.53 -2.91 -1.63
N LEU A 87 -22.51 -2.88 -0.72
CA LEU A 87 -22.41 -3.50 0.61
C LEU A 87 -22.27 -5.02 0.52
N LEU A 88 -23.05 -5.70 -0.34
CA LEU A 88 -22.93 -7.14 -0.57
C LEU A 88 -21.53 -7.50 -1.12
N LEU A 89 -21.03 -6.72 -2.08
CA LEU A 89 -19.66 -6.87 -2.57
C LEU A 89 -18.63 -6.61 -1.47
N ALA A 90 -18.85 -5.63 -0.60
CA ALA A 90 -17.97 -5.35 0.53
C ALA A 90 -17.93 -6.52 1.52
N VAL A 91 -19.06 -7.16 1.82
CA VAL A 91 -19.10 -8.37 2.68
C VAL A 91 -18.24 -9.47 2.07
N TRP A 92 -18.41 -9.73 0.77
CA TRP A 92 -17.66 -10.77 0.07
C TRP A 92 -16.16 -10.46 0.00
N LEU A 93 -15.80 -9.22 -0.40
CA LEU A 93 -14.41 -8.78 -0.51
C LEU A 93 -13.69 -8.71 0.83
N THR A 94 -14.35 -8.26 1.90
CA THR A 94 -13.75 -8.23 3.24
C THR A 94 -13.50 -9.65 3.76
N GLY A 95 -14.43 -10.59 3.53
CA GLY A 95 -14.21 -12.01 3.81
C GLY A 95 -13.01 -12.58 3.04
N LEU A 96 -12.91 -12.28 1.75
CA LEU A 96 -11.77 -12.68 0.91
C LEU A 96 -10.44 -12.07 1.39
N ILE A 97 -10.45 -10.77 1.74
CA ILE A 97 -9.29 -10.04 2.27
C ILE A 97 -8.86 -10.62 3.62
N LYS A 98 -9.78 -11.00 4.50
CA LYS A 98 -9.44 -11.64 5.78
C LYS A 98 -8.87 -13.04 5.60
N ALA A 99 -9.37 -13.79 4.63
CA ALA A 99 -8.92 -15.14 4.32
C ALA A 99 -7.54 -15.18 3.65
N LEU A 100 -7.29 -14.27 2.70
CA LEU A 100 -6.03 -14.19 1.93
C LEU A 100 -5.03 -13.19 2.50
N GLY A 101 -5.46 -12.35 3.44
CA GLY A 101 -4.68 -11.24 3.97
C GLY A 101 -3.57 -11.68 4.90
N PRO A 102 -2.45 -10.93 4.96
CA PRO A 102 -1.33 -11.30 5.82
C PRO A 102 -1.68 -11.13 7.30
N ARG A 103 -1.34 -12.14 8.10
CA ARG A 103 -1.49 -12.12 9.56
C ARG A 103 -0.69 -11.01 10.26
N ALA A 104 0.36 -10.52 9.61
CA ALA A 104 1.22 -9.47 10.13
C ALA A 104 0.57 -8.07 10.12
N VAL A 105 -0.58 -7.87 9.46
CA VAL A 105 -1.31 -6.59 9.52
C VAL A 105 -2.11 -6.53 10.82
N PRO A 106 -1.78 -5.59 11.74
CA PRO A 106 -2.48 -5.50 13.01
C PRO A 106 -3.98 -5.30 12.80
N ARG A 107 -4.78 -6.09 13.53
CA ARG A 107 -6.26 -5.99 13.55
C ARG A 107 -6.96 -6.20 12.20
N LEU A 108 -6.31 -6.74 11.17
CA LEU A 108 -6.98 -7.06 9.90
C LEU A 108 -8.19 -7.99 10.09
N GLN A 109 -8.07 -8.94 11.01
CA GLN A 109 -9.16 -9.87 11.32
C GLN A 109 -10.36 -9.20 12.01
N ALA A 110 -10.14 -8.05 12.66
CA ALA A 110 -11.18 -7.25 13.29
C ALA A 110 -11.76 -6.15 12.35
N ALA A 111 -11.34 -6.12 11.08
CA ALA A 111 -11.89 -5.21 10.08
C ALA A 111 -13.26 -5.71 9.61
N ASP A 112 -14.27 -5.55 10.47
CA ASP A 112 -15.66 -5.93 10.19
C ASP A 112 -16.45 -4.78 9.59
N LEU A 113 -17.53 -5.14 8.88
CA LEU A 113 -18.55 -4.18 8.46
C LEU A 113 -19.44 -3.86 9.66
N ASP A 114 -18.99 -2.91 10.46
CA ASP A 114 -19.76 -2.42 11.60
C ASP A 114 -20.88 -1.45 11.15
N LEU A 115 -21.72 -1.06 12.12
CA LEU A 115 -22.82 -0.14 11.88
C LEU A 115 -22.33 1.21 11.34
N THR A 116 -21.11 1.64 11.68
CA THR A 116 -20.52 2.89 11.21
C THR A 116 -20.20 2.83 9.73
N VAL A 117 -19.62 1.73 9.24
CA VAL A 117 -19.35 1.53 7.81
C VAL A 117 -20.65 1.43 7.01
N ILE A 118 -21.65 0.72 7.54
CA ILE A 118 -22.96 0.60 6.89
C ILE A 118 -23.66 1.96 6.83
N ALA A 119 -23.68 2.72 7.93
CA ALA A 119 -24.24 4.06 7.98
C ALA A 119 -23.52 5.02 7.03
N PHE A 120 -22.19 4.95 6.96
CA PHE A 120 -21.38 5.72 6.01
C PHE A 120 -21.75 5.39 4.56
N ALA A 121 -21.84 4.09 4.21
CA ALA A 121 -22.20 3.66 2.86
C ALA A 121 -23.62 4.12 2.47
N LEU A 122 -24.56 4.05 3.42
CA LEU A 122 -25.93 4.51 3.25
C LEU A 122 -25.99 6.03 3.05
N LEU A 123 -25.29 6.80 3.89
CA LEU A 123 -25.19 8.26 3.76
C LEU A 123 -24.54 8.65 2.42
N ALA A 124 -23.43 8.01 2.05
CA ALA A 124 -22.76 8.26 0.79
C ALA A 124 -23.66 7.96 -0.42
N SER A 125 -24.41 6.86 -0.37
CA SER A 125 -25.35 6.47 -1.43
C SER A 125 -26.50 7.47 -1.56
N LEU A 126 -27.10 7.87 -0.44
CA LEU A 126 -28.17 8.89 -0.41
C LEU A 126 -27.67 10.24 -0.92
N LEU A 127 -26.51 10.69 -0.43
CA LEU A 127 -25.94 11.99 -0.79
C LEU A 127 -25.58 12.01 -2.29
N THR A 128 -25.07 10.91 -2.82
CA THR A 128 -24.82 10.74 -4.27
C THR A 128 -26.12 10.84 -5.07
N GLY A 129 -27.14 10.05 -4.71
CA GLY A 129 -28.43 10.08 -5.40
C GLY A 129 -29.12 11.44 -5.34
N PHE A 130 -29.00 12.12 -4.19
CA PHE A 130 -29.56 13.45 -3.99
C PHE A 130 -28.84 14.50 -4.82
N VAL A 131 -27.50 14.61 -4.72
CA VAL A 131 -26.71 15.62 -5.44
C VAL A 131 -26.87 15.47 -6.95
N PHE A 132 -26.80 14.25 -7.47
CA PHE A 132 -26.86 14.00 -8.91
C PHE A 132 -28.28 13.88 -9.47
N GLY A 133 -29.28 13.61 -8.64
CA GLY A 133 -30.70 13.66 -9.02
C GLY A 133 -31.26 15.08 -9.00
N LEU A 134 -30.82 15.91 -8.05
CA LEU A 134 -31.30 17.29 -7.90
C LEU A 134 -30.79 18.20 -9.03
N PHE A 135 -29.56 17.98 -9.49
CA PHE A 135 -28.93 18.78 -10.54
C PHE A 135 -29.74 18.83 -11.87
N PRO A 136 -30.08 17.68 -12.52
CA PRO A 136 -30.95 17.70 -13.70
C PRO A 136 -32.38 18.15 -13.38
N ALA A 137 -32.89 17.91 -12.17
CA ALA A 137 -34.22 18.35 -11.76
C ALA A 137 -34.33 19.88 -11.76
N ILE A 138 -33.36 20.58 -11.19
CA ILE A 138 -33.28 22.06 -11.22
C ILE A 138 -33.03 22.58 -12.64
N GLN A 139 -32.19 21.90 -13.43
CA GLN A 139 -31.93 22.34 -14.80
C GLN A 139 -33.20 22.25 -15.66
N SER A 140 -33.96 21.15 -15.56
CA SER A 140 -35.23 21.00 -16.26
C SER A 140 -36.33 21.96 -15.79
N SER A 141 -36.28 22.47 -14.55
CA SER A 141 -37.22 23.48 -14.04
C SER A 141 -36.98 24.89 -14.56
N ARG A 142 -35.75 25.20 -14.97
CA ARG A 142 -35.38 26.49 -15.55
C ARG A 142 -35.64 26.61 -17.05
N PHE A 143 -35.74 25.50 -17.78
CA PHE A 143 -36.20 25.51 -19.18
C PHE A 143 -37.71 25.73 -19.21
N GLY A 144 -38.11 27.00 -19.34
CA GLY A 144 -39.51 27.40 -19.50
C GLY A 144 -40.05 27.03 -20.89
N LEU A 145 -41.36 26.78 -20.96
CA LEU A 145 -42.11 26.47 -22.20
C LEU A 145 -41.79 27.42 -23.38
N ASN A 146 -41.41 28.67 -23.08
CA ASN A 146 -41.12 29.72 -24.07
C ASN A 146 -39.83 29.51 -24.89
N GLU A 147 -38.82 28.80 -24.38
CA GLU A 147 -37.63 28.46 -25.20
C GLU A 147 -37.88 27.20 -26.05
N ALA A 148 -38.60 26.21 -25.51
CA ALA A 148 -38.91 24.97 -26.21
C ALA A 148 -39.79 25.19 -27.47
N LEU A 149 -40.64 26.23 -27.47
CA LEU A 149 -41.43 26.63 -28.64
C LEU A 149 -40.67 27.53 -29.62
N LYS A 150 -39.71 28.34 -29.14
CA LYS A 150 -38.85 29.18 -29.99
C LYS A 150 -37.74 28.39 -30.71
N GLU A 151 -37.31 27.25 -30.17
CA GLU A 151 -36.27 26.38 -30.75
C GLU A 151 -36.75 25.47 -31.90
N ALA A 152 -38.06 25.41 -32.19
CA ALA A 152 -38.56 24.73 -33.38
C ALA A 152 -38.03 25.36 -34.69
N GLY A 153 -37.52 26.61 -34.63
CA GLY A 153 -36.79 27.26 -35.71
C GLY A 153 -35.27 27.35 -35.45
N TRP A 154 -34.51 26.40 -36.02
CA TRP A 154 -33.12 26.61 -36.48
C TRP A 154 -31.94 26.66 -35.50
N ARG A 155 -32.04 26.20 -34.25
CA ARG A 155 -30.84 25.91 -33.41
C ARG A 155 -31.09 24.74 -32.45
N SER A 156 -31.15 23.51 -32.96
CA SER A 156 -31.27 22.27 -32.18
C SER A 156 -29.96 21.86 -31.46
N GLY A 157 -29.25 22.82 -30.87
CA GLY A 157 -27.94 22.61 -30.23
C GLY A 157 -28.01 22.88 -28.73
N GLN A 158 -27.87 21.82 -27.93
CA GLN A 158 -27.79 21.87 -26.46
C GLN A 158 -27.02 23.11 -25.93
N SER A 159 -27.52 23.70 -24.85
CA SER A 159 -26.84 24.79 -24.13
C SER A 159 -25.34 24.51 -23.98
N ARG A 160 -24.51 25.44 -24.47
CA ARG A 160 -23.03 25.39 -24.36
C ARG A 160 -22.55 25.12 -22.93
N ALA A 161 -23.34 25.48 -21.92
CA ALA A 161 -23.05 25.24 -20.51
C ALA A 161 -23.04 23.74 -20.15
N THR A 162 -24.03 22.96 -20.61
CA THR A 162 -24.13 21.52 -20.31
C THR A 162 -22.98 20.74 -20.94
N GLN A 163 -22.61 21.09 -22.17
CA GLN A 163 -21.46 20.48 -22.85
C GLN A 163 -20.12 20.82 -22.16
N ARG A 164 -19.94 22.06 -21.69
CA ARG A 164 -18.75 22.46 -20.93
C ARG A 164 -18.65 21.71 -19.61
N MET A 165 -19.74 21.64 -18.84
CA MET A 165 -19.79 20.94 -17.54
C MET A 165 -19.40 19.47 -17.67
N ARG A 166 -19.93 18.80 -18.69
CA ARG A 166 -19.63 17.40 -18.96
C ARG A 166 -18.18 17.19 -19.40
N SER A 167 -17.68 18.07 -20.25
CA SER A 167 -16.27 18.05 -20.66
C SER A 167 -15.35 18.26 -19.45
N SER A 168 -15.69 19.16 -18.52
CA SER A 168 -14.91 19.36 -17.29
C SER A 168 -14.94 18.16 -16.35
N LEU A 169 -16.08 17.47 -16.22
CA LEU A 169 -16.17 16.23 -15.42
C LEU A 169 -15.22 15.15 -15.96
N VAL A 170 -15.25 14.93 -17.28
CA VAL A 170 -14.38 13.94 -17.94
C VAL A 170 -12.90 14.32 -17.80
N VAL A 171 -12.56 15.60 -17.95
CA VAL A 171 -11.19 16.11 -17.73
C VAL A 171 -10.74 15.85 -16.30
N LEU A 172 -11.60 16.13 -15.30
CA LEU A 172 -11.27 15.93 -13.89
C LEU A 172 -11.16 14.45 -13.50
N GLU A 173 -12.03 13.59 -14.05
CA GLU A 173 -11.94 12.13 -13.88
C GLU A 173 -10.65 11.58 -14.49
N THR A 174 -10.31 12.04 -15.69
CA THR A 174 -9.07 11.66 -16.36
C THR A 174 -7.84 12.12 -15.57
N ALA A 175 -7.87 13.35 -15.03
CA ALA A 175 -6.81 13.87 -14.17
C ALA A 175 -6.66 13.05 -12.88
N SER A 176 -7.78 12.69 -12.25
CA SER A 176 -7.83 11.86 -11.04
C SER A 176 -7.28 10.45 -11.30
N ALA A 177 -7.60 9.86 -12.45
CA ALA A 177 -7.05 8.57 -12.87
C ALA A 177 -5.52 8.63 -13.08
N VAL A 178 -5.00 9.70 -13.70
CA VAL A 178 -3.54 9.90 -13.83
C VAL A 178 -2.88 9.98 -12.47
N VAL A 179 -3.43 10.78 -11.54
CA VAL A 179 -2.89 10.91 -10.17
C VAL A 179 -2.81 9.56 -9.48
N LEU A 180 -3.91 8.78 -9.48
CA LEU A 180 -3.94 7.47 -8.84
C LEU A 180 -2.98 6.48 -9.50
N LEU A 181 -2.89 6.49 -10.83
CA LEU A 181 -1.99 5.62 -11.57
C LEU A 181 -0.52 5.93 -11.29
N ILE A 182 -0.13 7.21 -11.23
CA ILE A 182 1.23 7.64 -10.88
C ILE A 182 1.55 7.25 -9.44
N SER A 183 0.65 7.54 -8.49
CA SER A 183 0.84 7.15 -7.08
C SER A 183 1.01 5.64 -6.93
N ALA A 184 0.20 4.84 -7.64
CA ALA A 184 0.32 3.39 -7.65
C ALA A 184 1.64 2.91 -8.28
N GLY A 185 2.05 3.53 -9.39
CA GLY A 185 3.30 3.22 -10.09
C GLY A 185 4.54 3.52 -9.24
N LEU A 186 4.59 4.67 -8.57
CA LEU A 186 5.69 5.03 -7.68
C LEU A 186 5.78 4.10 -6.48
N LEU A 187 4.64 3.73 -5.89
CA LEU A 187 4.60 2.75 -4.80
C LEU A 187 5.03 1.36 -5.26
N ALA A 188 4.65 0.94 -6.47
CA ALA A 188 5.10 -0.31 -7.06
C ALA A 188 6.62 -0.32 -7.28
N GLN A 189 7.17 0.76 -7.85
CA GLN A 189 8.61 0.89 -8.08
C GLN A 189 9.39 0.93 -6.76
N SER A 190 8.89 1.68 -5.77
CA SER A 190 9.42 1.71 -4.40
C SER A 190 9.47 0.30 -3.81
N PHE A 191 8.38 -0.47 -3.92
CA PHE A 191 8.31 -1.85 -3.45
C PHE A 191 9.33 -2.77 -4.14
N VAL A 192 9.51 -2.63 -5.46
CA VAL A 192 10.54 -3.40 -6.19
C VAL A 192 11.95 -3.05 -5.73
N ARG A 193 12.25 -1.77 -5.44
CA ARG A 193 13.55 -1.37 -4.87
C ARG A 193 13.77 -1.92 -3.47
N VAL A 194 12.72 -1.99 -2.64
CA VAL A 194 12.80 -2.62 -1.32
C VAL A 194 13.08 -4.12 -1.43
N LEU A 195 12.50 -4.82 -2.40
CA LEU A 195 12.76 -6.25 -2.62
C LEU A 195 14.23 -6.54 -2.97
N GLY A 196 14.89 -5.62 -3.69
CA GLY A 196 16.32 -5.72 -4.03
C GLY A 196 17.25 -5.18 -2.95
N ALA A 197 16.73 -4.59 -1.87
CA ALA A 197 17.55 -3.96 -0.85
C ALA A 197 18.30 -5.01 -0.02
N SER A 198 19.63 -4.86 0.11
CA SER A 198 20.41 -5.75 0.97
C SER A 198 19.95 -5.62 2.43
N PRO A 199 19.64 -6.74 3.12
CA PRO A 199 19.28 -6.74 4.53
C PRO A 199 20.50 -6.71 5.48
N GLY A 200 21.72 -6.86 4.95
CA GLY A 200 22.95 -6.98 5.75
C GLY A 200 23.26 -8.41 6.22
N PHE A 201 22.47 -9.40 5.79
CA PHE A 201 22.66 -10.82 6.03
C PHE A 201 22.21 -11.64 4.81
N ASN A 202 22.53 -12.93 4.77
CA ASN A 202 22.11 -13.83 3.70
C ASN A 202 21.00 -14.79 4.17
N PRO A 203 19.72 -14.56 3.75
CA PRO A 203 18.60 -15.41 4.13
C PRO A 203 18.54 -16.76 3.40
N ALA A 204 19.30 -16.93 2.30
CA ALA A 204 19.28 -18.15 1.51
C ALA A 204 19.87 -19.33 2.29
N GLY A 205 19.17 -20.47 2.24
CA GLY A 205 19.59 -21.71 2.88
C GLY A 205 19.55 -21.69 4.41
N VAL A 206 18.89 -20.70 5.04
CA VAL A 206 18.82 -20.60 6.51
C VAL A 206 17.46 -21.03 7.04
N LEU A 207 17.45 -22.04 7.92
CA LEU A 207 16.28 -22.43 8.71
C LEU A 207 16.33 -21.77 10.09
N VAL A 208 15.18 -21.37 10.60
CA VAL A 208 14.99 -20.80 11.92
C VAL A 208 14.09 -21.74 12.72
N ALA A 209 14.42 -21.97 13.99
CA ALA A 209 13.56 -22.68 14.93
C ALA A 209 13.54 -21.92 16.26
N ARG A 210 12.35 -21.72 16.83
CA ARG A 210 12.19 -21.06 18.13
C ARG A 210 11.93 -22.08 19.22
N THR A 211 12.51 -21.80 20.38
CA THR A 211 12.23 -22.52 21.63
C THR A 211 12.05 -21.55 22.78
N MET A 212 11.33 -21.99 23.80
CA MET A 212 11.27 -21.34 25.10
C MET A 212 11.59 -22.33 26.19
N LEU A 213 12.44 -21.96 27.15
CA LEU A 213 12.78 -22.73 28.34
C LEU A 213 11.79 -22.32 29.45
N PRO A 214 10.98 -23.25 29.99
CA PRO A 214 10.09 -22.94 31.11
C PRO A 214 10.87 -22.48 32.35
N GLU A 215 10.50 -21.31 32.90
CA GLU A 215 11.18 -20.72 34.06
C GLU A 215 11.19 -21.64 35.27
N SER A 216 10.09 -22.38 35.49
CA SER A 216 9.94 -23.34 36.58
C SER A 216 11.02 -24.43 36.61
N ARG A 217 11.62 -24.76 35.47
CA ARG A 217 12.64 -25.80 35.32
C ARG A 217 14.04 -25.24 35.10
N TYR A 218 14.14 -24.09 34.44
CA TYR A 218 15.41 -23.48 34.05
C TYR A 218 15.69 -22.16 34.76
N ALA A 219 15.22 -22.01 36.02
CA ALA A 219 15.47 -20.85 36.86
C ALA A 219 16.96 -20.58 37.10
N GLN A 220 17.79 -21.64 37.10
CA GLN A 220 19.24 -21.49 37.24
C GLN A 220 19.89 -21.16 35.89
N PRO A 221 20.61 -20.02 35.75
CA PRO A 221 21.22 -19.62 34.48
C PRO A 221 22.19 -20.65 33.89
N LYS A 222 22.93 -21.37 34.74
CA LYS A 222 23.86 -22.42 34.30
C LYS A 222 23.16 -23.56 33.55
N LEU A 223 22.00 -23.99 34.04
CA LEU A 223 21.19 -25.04 33.39
C LEU A 223 20.68 -24.56 32.03
N ALA A 224 20.12 -23.35 31.97
CA ALA A 224 19.63 -22.77 30.72
C ALA A 224 20.73 -22.63 29.65
N LYS A 225 21.91 -22.11 30.04
CA LYS A 225 23.08 -22.00 29.15
C LYS A 225 23.53 -23.38 28.64
N GLY A 226 23.61 -24.37 29.52
CA GLY A 226 23.97 -25.75 29.16
C GLY A 226 23.02 -26.35 28.13
N VAL A 227 21.71 -26.14 28.28
CA VAL A 227 20.71 -26.58 27.30
C VAL A 227 20.87 -25.87 25.96
N HIS A 228 21.06 -24.55 25.94
CA HIS A 228 21.30 -23.83 24.69
C HIS A 228 22.54 -24.33 23.94
N GLN A 229 23.61 -24.61 24.67
CA GLN A 229 24.83 -25.17 24.11
C GLN A 229 24.58 -26.57 23.52
N GLN A 230 23.99 -27.49 24.30
CA GLN A 230 23.69 -28.86 23.85
C GLN A 230 22.77 -28.87 22.61
N VAL A 231 21.74 -28.03 22.60
CA VAL A 231 20.86 -27.90 21.43
C VAL A 231 21.63 -27.39 20.22
N THR A 232 22.44 -26.34 20.37
CA THR A 232 23.22 -25.79 19.25
C THR A 232 24.20 -26.82 18.69
N GLU A 233 24.87 -27.59 19.55
CA GLU A 233 25.79 -28.67 19.16
C GLU A 233 25.06 -29.81 18.42
N ARG A 234 23.92 -30.27 18.94
CA ARG A 234 23.09 -31.29 18.28
C ARG A 234 22.59 -30.84 16.91
N LEU A 235 22.18 -29.58 16.80
CA LEU A 235 21.73 -28.99 15.54
C LEU A 235 22.87 -28.83 14.53
N ALA A 236 24.06 -28.45 14.99
CA ALA A 236 25.26 -28.37 14.15
C ALA A 236 25.71 -29.74 13.62
N ALA A 237 25.44 -30.82 14.37
CA ALA A 237 25.81 -32.19 13.99
C ALA A 237 24.82 -32.85 13.00
N LEU A 238 23.71 -32.19 12.64
CA LEU A 238 22.74 -32.74 11.70
C LEU A 238 23.33 -32.82 10.27
N PRO A 239 23.12 -33.94 9.55
CA PRO A 239 23.55 -34.04 8.15
C PRO A 239 22.95 -32.93 7.28
N GLY A 240 23.80 -32.23 6.52
CA GLY A 240 23.40 -31.13 5.64
C GLY A 240 23.36 -29.74 6.29
N VAL A 241 23.66 -29.63 7.58
CA VAL A 241 23.89 -28.35 8.27
C VAL A 241 25.35 -27.94 8.14
N GLU A 242 25.61 -26.73 7.64
CA GLU A 242 26.96 -26.15 7.49
C GLU A 242 27.40 -25.39 8.74
N ALA A 243 26.45 -24.68 9.36
CA ALA A 243 26.67 -23.91 10.58
C ALA A 243 25.34 -23.77 11.34
N ALA A 244 25.41 -23.81 12.67
CA ALA A 244 24.27 -23.53 13.54
C ALA A 244 24.67 -22.51 14.60
N ALA A 245 23.71 -21.68 14.99
CA ALA A 245 23.90 -20.65 15.99
C ALA A 245 22.62 -20.41 16.79
N ALA A 246 22.78 -19.98 18.03
CA ALA A 246 21.71 -19.47 18.88
C ALA A 246 21.74 -17.92 18.93
N ALA A 247 20.56 -17.32 19.06
CA ALA A 247 20.37 -15.89 19.30
C ALA A 247 19.13 -15.61 20.18
N SER A 248 19.09 -14.44 20.80
CA SER A 248 17.94 -14.00 21.61
C SER A 248 16.79 -13.40 20.78
N ASN A 249 17.10 -12.91 19.58
CA ASN A 249 16.23 -12.18 18.68
C ASN A 249 16.73 -12.38 17.25
N LEU A 250 15.84 -12.21 16.27
CA LEU A 250 16.18 -12.29 14.86
C LEU A 250 15.91 -10.95 14.13
N PRO A 251 16.79 -10.52 13.22
CA PRO A 251 16.54 -9.35 12.37
C PRO A 251 15.22 -9.45 11.61
N LEU A 252 14.51 -8.33 11.45
CA LEU A 252 13.21 -8.19 10.77
C LEU A 252 12.03 -8.92 11.44
N ALA A 253 12.25 -9.66 12.52
CA ALA A 253 11.20 -10.34 13.28
C ALA A 253 11.03 -9.75 14.69
N ASP A 254 12.15 -9.51 15.37
CA ASP A 254 12.16 -9.13 16.78
C ASP A 254 12.97 -7.86 16.97
N GLU A 255 12.47 -6.94 17.80
CA GLU A 255 13.26 -5.82 18.30
C GLU A 255 13.34 -5.87 19.82
N TRP A 256 14.56 -5.72 20.34
CA TRP A 256 14.77 -5.51 21.76
C TRP A 256 15.77 -4.39 21.94
N LYS A 257 15.34 -3.34 22.65
CA LYS A 257 16.16 -2.17 22.90
C LYS A 257 16.68 -2.15 24.32
N ILE A 258 17.90 -1.65 24.46
CA ILE A 258 18.53 -1.44 25.75
C ILE A 258 19.02 -0.01 25.87
N GLY A 259 19.00 0.51 27.09
CA GLY A 259 19.61 1.78 27.44
C GLY A 259 21.10 1.63 27.67
N PHE A 260 21.95 2.46 27.08
CA PHE A 260 23.39 2.38 27.31
C PHE A 260 24.02 3.77 27.50
N ARG A 261 25.21 3.76 28.09
CA ARG A 261 26.09 4.91 28.29
C ARG A 261 27.47 4.58 27.79
N ILE A 262 28.14 5.55 27.20
CA ILE A 262 29.50 5.41 26.69
C ILE A 262 30.48 5.98 27.72
N GLU A 263 31.64 5.35 27.87
CA GLU A 263 32.69 5.88 28.71
C GLU A 263 33.16 7.26 28.22
N GLY A 264 33.29 8.22 29.14
CA GLY A 264 33.71 9.59 28.81
C GLY A 264 32.60 10.50 28.29
N HIS A 265 31.39 9.98 28.04
CA HIS A 265 30.20 10.78 27.73
C HIS A 265 29.50 11.28 29.00
N ASP A 266 28.62 12.27 28.85
CA ASP A 266 27.86 12.83 29.98
C ASP A 266 27.05 11.74 30.69
N LYS A 267 27.04 11.77 32.04
CA LYS A 267 26.36 10.77 32.88
C LYS A 267 24.84 10.78 32.68
N ASP A 268 24.30 11.93 32.29
CA ASP A 268 22.88 12.11 31.99
C ASP A 268 22.51 11.74 30.53
N GLU A 269 23.50 11.44 29.67
CA GLU A 269 23.27 10.99 28.31
C GLU A 269 22.80 9.52 28.29
N PHE A 270 21.49 9.31 28.13
CA PHE A 270 20.90 7.98 28.02
C PHE A 270 20.55 7.66 26.57
N ASN A 271 21.24 6.67 25.99
CA ASN A 271 21.03 6.27 24.60
C ASN A 271 20.26 4.94 24.53
N LEU A 272 19.48 4.73 23.46
CA LEU A 272 18.77 3.47 23.20
C LEU A 272 19.32 2.80 21.93
N THR A 273 19.62 1.51 22.01
CA THR A 273 20.13 0.71 20.88
C THR A 273 19.53 -0.68 20.87
N ASN A 274 19.48 -1.32 19.71
CA ASN A 274 19.07 -2.71 19.60
C ASN A 274 20.15 -3.62 20.23
N ASN A 275 19.72 -4.60 21.03
CA ASN A 275 20.61 -5.59 21.64
C ASN A 275 20.21 -6.99 21.20
N THR A 276 21.19 -7.77 20.75
CA THR A 276 21.01 -9.19 20.44
C THR A 276 22.09 -10.01 21.11
N TRP A 277 21.70 -11.03 21.88
CA TRP A 277 22.65 -11.99 22.41
C TRP A 277 22.82 -13.10 21.40
N VAL A 278 24.07 -13.44 21.11
CA VAL A 278 24.40 -14.34 20.02
C VAL A 278 25.45 -15.35 20.45
N SER A 279 25.37 -16.54 19.90
CA SER A 279 26.47 -17.51 19.93
C SER A 279 27.59 -17.08 18.96
N ARG A 280 28.78 -17.67 19.14
CA ARG A 280 29.98 -17.33 18.35
C ARG A 280 29.78 -17.44 16.83
N ASP A 281 28.99 -18.42 16.41
CA ASP A 281 28.79 -18.79 15.01
C ASP A 281 27.67 -18.01 14.33
N TYR A 282 27.00 -17.09 15.05
CA TYR A 282 25.85 -16.36 14.54
C TYR A 282 26.13 -15.55 13.27
N PHE A 283 27.20 -14.75 13.27
CA PHE A 283 27.56 -13.91 12.13
C PHE A 283 27.91 -14.76 10.91
N ARG A 284 28.67 -15.85 11.11
CA ARG A 284 28.98 -16.83 10.06
C ARG A 284 27.72 -17.51 9.52
N THR A 285 26.83 -17.94 10.41
CA THR A 285 25.58 -18.63 10.05
C THR A 285 24.64 -17.72 9.27
N LEU A 286 24.57 -16.43 9.61
CA LEU A 286 23.77 -15.45 8.87
C LEU A 286 24.51 -14.80 7.69
N GLY A 287 25.81 -15.05 7.51
CA GLY A 287 26.61 -14.39 6.47
C GLY A 287 26.79 -12.88 6.71
N ILE A 288 26.80 -12.43 7.96
CA ILE A 288 27.10 -11.06 8.35
C ILE A 288 28.62 -10.89 8.36
N GLN A 289 29.12 -9.88 7.66
CA GLN A 289 30.56 -9.65 7.53
C GLN A 289 31.15 -8.98 8.77
N MET A 290 32.36 -9.39 9.14
CA MET A 290 33.20 -8.66 10.09
C MET A 290 33.89 -7.50 9.36
N VAL A 291 33.80 -6.31 9.92
CA VAL A 291 34.42 -5.09 9.37
C VAL A 291 35.76 -4.81 10.04
N LYS A 292 35.82 -4.98 11.37
CA LYS A 292 37.04 -4.74 12.15
C LYS A 292 37.10 -5.60 13.41
N GLY A 293 38.30 -5.88 13.90
CA GLY A 293 38.53 -6.60 15.16
C GLY A 293 38.27 -8.11 15.01
N ARG A 294 37.72 -8.73 16.06
CA ARG A 294 37.46 -10.18 16.11
C ARG A 294 36.00 -10.47 16.40
N THR A 295 35.55 -11.69 16.08
CA THR A 295 34.26 -12.22 16.57
C THR A 295 34.40 -12.80 17.99
N PHE A 296 33.29 -13.27 18.55
CA PHE A 296 33.27 -14.00 19.82
C PHE A 296 33.96 -15.37 19.71
N THR A 297 34.53 -15.82 20.81
CA THR A 297 35.25 -17.08 20.97
C THR A 297 34.75 -17.82 22.20
N ASP A 298 35.14 -19.09 22.38
CA ASP A 298 34.75 -19.88 23.56
C ASP A 298 35.35 -19.32 24.87
N ALA A 299 36.38 -18.47 24.77
CA ALA A 299 36.96 -17.77 25.90
C ALA A 299 36.07 -16.61 26.42
N ASP A 300 35.16 -16.10 25.58
CA ASP A 300 34.24 -15.02 25.94
C ASP A 300 33.04 -15.60 26.72
N ARG A 301 33.32 -16.10 27.94
CA ARG A 301 32.36 -16.74 28.85
C ARG A 301 32.25 -15.97 30.18
N GLU A 302 31.26 -16.33 30.97
CA GLU A 302 31.08 -15.76 32.31
C GLU A 302 32.36 -15.90 33.16
N GLY A 303 32.75 -14.82 33.84
CA GLY A 303 34.02 -14.72 34.58
C GLY A 303 35.22 -14.22 33.76
N ALA A 304 35.11 -14.15 32.43
CA ALA A 304 36.09 -13.48 31.57
C ALA A 304 35.77 -11.97 31.44
N PRO A 305 36.71 -11.14 30.93
CA PRO A 305 36.43 -9.74 30.61
C PRO A 305 35.20 -9.61 29.71
N ALA A 306 34.29 -8.70 30.06
CA ALA A 306 33.02 -8.58 29.35
C ALA A 306 33.21 -7.83 28.02
N VAL A 307 32.82 -8.46 26.92
CA VAL A 307 33.08 -7.98 25.56
C VAL A 307 31.80 -7.88 24.74
N ILE A 308 31.81 -6.99 23.77
CA ILE A 308 30.71 -6.77 22.84
C ILE A 308 31.21 -6.54 21.42
N LEU A 309 30.29 -6.76 20.47
CA LEU A 309 30.44 -6.31 19.09
C LEU A 309 29.41 -5.22 18.82
N VAL A 310 29.77 -4.27 17.98
CA VAL A 310 28.86 -3.20 17.53
C VAL A 310 28.75 -3.23 16.01
N ASN A 311 27.70 -2.68 15.43
CA ASN A 311 27.65 -2.51 13.99
C ASN A 311 28.30 -1.19 13.52
N GLU A 312 28.52 -1.06 12.22
CA GLU A 312 29.10 0.15 11.62
C GLU A 312 28.28 1.41 11.93
N ALA A 313 26.95 1.34 11.93
CA ALA A 313 26.10 2.49 12.27
C ALA A 313 26.34 3.00 13.70
N MET A 314 26.60 2.11 14.65
CA MET A 314 26.97 2.50 16.01
C MET A 314 28.36 3.14 16.05
N ALA A 315 29.33 2.53 15.37
CA ALA A 315 30.69 3.05 15.27
C ALA A 315 30.71 4.47 14.67
N ARG A 316 30.04 4.67 13.53
CA ARG A 316 29.95 5.97 12.85
C ARG A 316 29.26 7.04 13.70
N ARG A 317 28.23 6.66 14.47
CA ARG A 317 27.44 7.61 15.26
C ARG A 317 28.16 8.09 16.52
N TYR A 318 28.81 7.18 17.23
CA TYR A 318 29.33 7.45 18.58
C TYR A 318 30.85 7.60 18.65
N TRP A 319 31.58 7.09 17.66
CA TRP A 319 33.03 7.24 17.56
C TRP A 319 33.41 7.74 16.15
N PRO A 320 32.87 8.90 15.70
CA PRO A 320 33.15 9.42 14.36
C PRO A 320 34.64 9.76 14.20
N GLY A 321 35.31 9.09 13.27
CA GLY A 321 36.75 9.30 13.02
C GLY A 321 37.69 8.65 14.04
N GLU A 322 37.17 7.91 15.02
CA GLU A 322 37.95 7.21 16.03
C GLU A 322 37.91 5.68 15.83
N ASP A 323 38.86 4.97 16.45
CA ASP A 323 38.79 3.51 16.53
C ASP A 323 37.78 3.08 17.62
N PRO A 324 36.67 2.39 17.26
CA PRO A 324 35.74 1.89 18.27
C PRO A 324 36.31 0.71 19.06
N ILE A 325 37.35 0.02 18.58
CA ILE A 325 37.94 -1.13 19.27
C ILE A 325 38.61 -0.66 20.57
N GLY A 326 38.34 -1.36 21.68
CA GLY A 326 38.84 -1.03 23.01
C GLY A 326 38.02 0.02 23.76
N LYS A 327 37.10 0.73 23.08
CA LYS A 327 36.15 1.63 23.74
C LYS A 327 35.20 0.84 24.64
N ARG A 328 34.71 1.50 25.69
CA ARG A 328 33.84 0.86 26.69
C ARG A 328 32.48 1.54 26.76
N LEU A 329 31.46 0.73 26.98
CA LEU A 329 30.11 1.21 27.27
C LEU A 329 29.48 0.39 28.38
N LYS A 330 28.41 0.90 28.98
CA LYS A 330 27.64 0.20 30.00
C LYS A 330 26.15 0.23 29.70
N TRP A 331 25.46 -0.86 29.98
CA TRP A 331 24.01 -0.97 29.86
C TRP A 331 23.38 -1.05 31.26
N GLY A 332 22.34 -0.23 31.48
CA GLY A 332 21.55 -0.23 32.72
C GLY A 332 20.99 -1.61 33.09
N GLY A 333 21.44 -2.12 34.24
CA GLY A 333 21.01 -3.40 34.81
C GLY A 333 22.04 -4.53 34.72
N TRP A 334 23.21 -4.29 34.11
CA TRP A 334 24.30 -5.25 34.02
C TRP A 334 25.41 -5.00 35.06
N GLN A 335 25.95 -6.07 35.63
CA GLN A 335 27.22 -6.09 36.35
C GLN A 335 28.07 -7.18 35.68
N PRO A 336 29.29 -6.91 35.15
CA PRO A 336 30.22 -5.81 35.43
C PRO A 336 29.88 -4.44 34.82
N GLU A 337 30.53 -3.39 35.35
CA GLU A 337 30.18 -2.00 35.05
C GLU A 337 30.54 -1.54 33.63
N TRP A 338 31.46 -2.20 32.94
CA TRP A 338 31.92 -1.79 31.61
C TRP A 338 32.10 -2.99 30.66
N LEU A 339 31.61 -2.82 29.43
CA LEU A 339 31.69 -3.75 28.31
C LEU A 339 32.64 -3.19 27.27
N THR A 340 33.65 -3.96 26.87
CA THR A 340 34.66 -3.52 25.89
C THR A 340 34.27 -3.93 24.46
N VAL A 341 34.33 -3.00 23.52
CA VAL A 341 34.13 -3.27 22.09
C VAL A 341 35.35 -4.00 21.54
N VAL A 342 35.16 -5.22 21.04
CA VAL A 342 36.25 -6.06 20.49
C VAL A 342 36.17 -6.28 18.97
N GLY A 343 35.09 -5.81 18.35
CA GLY A 343 34.89 -5.93 16.91
C GLY A 343 33.70 -5.12 16.42
N VAL A 344 33.71 -4.88 15.11
CA VAL A 344 32.66 -4.17 14.36
C VAL A 344 32.15 -5.10 13.26
N VAL A 345 30.83 -5.25 13.16
CA VAL A 345 30.15 -6.04 12.12
C VAL A 345 29.43 -5.14 11.12
N ALA A 346 29.19 -5.67 9.93
CA ALA A 346 28.44 -4.97 8.90
C ALA A 346 27.03 -4.62 9.37
N ASP A 347 26.48 -3.54 8.81
CA ASP A 347 25.15 -3.08 9.14
C ASP A 347 24.04 -4.07 8.78
N VAL A 348 23.18 -4.37 9.74
CA VAL A 348 22.00 -5.25 9.58
C VAL A 348 20.72 -4.44 9.72
N LYS A 349 19.78 -4.66 8.80
CA LYS A 349 18.44 -4.07 8.88
C LYS A 349 17.58 -4.86 9.87
N THR A 350 17.31 -4.25 11.02
CA THR A 350 16.57 -4.91 12.12
C THR A 350 15.07 -4.65 12.07
N SER A 351 14.63 -3.42 11.75
CA SER A 351 13.21 -3.03 11.83
C SER A 351 12.44 -3.26 10.53
N ALA A 352 13.05 -2.93 9.39
CA ALA A 352 12.44 -3.01 8.07
C ALA A 352 13.54 -2.96 7.00
N LEU A 353 13.28 -3.56 5.83
CA LEU A 353 14.22 -3.58 4.71
C LEU A 353 14.49 -2.21 4.08
N ASP A 354 13.61 -1.25 4.29
CA ASP A 354 13.70 0.09 3.74
C ASP A 354 14.12 1.13 4.79
N ALA A 355 14.29 0.70 6.04
CA ALA A 355 14.83 1.55 7.10
C ALA A 355 16.36 1.61 7.01
N GLU A 356 16.91 2.72 7.48
CA GLU A 356 18.34 2.81 7.76
C GLU A 356 18.74 1.81 8.84
N ALA A 357 19.97 1.30 8.73
CA ALA A 357 20.55 0.47 9.77
C ALA A 357 20.75 1.32 11.03
N LYS A 358 20.18 0.85 12.14
CA LYS A 358 20.28 1.53 13.44
C LYS A 358 21.51 1.04 14.20
N PRO A 359 22.07 1.85 15.12
CA PRO A 359 23.06 1.37 16.06
C PRO A 359 22.57 0.09 16.76
N ALA A 360 23.44 -0.92 16.82
CA ALA A 360 23.17 -2.21 17.44
C ALA A 360 24.39 -2.72 18.21
N ILE A 361 24.12 -3.37 19.33
CA ILE A 361 25.08 -4.09 20.17
C ILE A 361 24.77 -5.59 20.07
N TYR A 362 25.82 -6.38 19.93
CA TYR A 362 25.76 -7.84 20.08
C TYR A 362 26.57 -8.26 21.32
N MET A 363 26.02 -9.19 22.09
CA MET A 363 26.66 -9.73 23.28
C MET A 363 26.82 -11.25 23.17
N PRO A 364 27.91 -11.85 23.68
CA PRO A 364 28.07 -13.29 23.68
C PRO A 364 27.10 -13.92 24.68
N LEU A 365 26.27 -14.85 24.21
CA LEU A 365 25.22 -15.50 25.00
C LEU A 365 25.75 -16.12 26.32
N MET A 366 27.00 -16.59 26.31
CA MET A 366 27.65 -17.21 27.46
C MET A 366 28.06 -16.23 28.56
N GLN A 367 28.30 -14.95 28.26
CA GLN A 367 28.61 -13.92 29.27
C GLN A 367 27.37 -13.36 29.96
N VAL A 368 26.17 -13.66 29.45
CA VAL A 368 24.95 -13.06 29.96
C VAL A 368 24.50 -13.73 31.25
N PRO A 369 24.43 -13.03 32.41
CA PRO A 369 24.05 -13.65 33.69
C PRO A 369 22.62 -14.19 33.70
N ARG A 370 21.70 -13.51 32.99
CA ARG A 370 20.34 -13.98 32.77
C ARG A 370 20.26 -14.62 31.39
N ALA A 371 20.34 -15.94 31.32
CA ALA A 371 20.01 -16.63 30.07
C ALA A 371 18.56 -16.28 29.69
N ARG A 372 18.33 -15.89 28.44
CA ARG A 372 16.95 -15.68 27.98
C ARG A 372 16.28 -17.04 27.97
N LEU A 373 15.11 -17.11 28.57
CA LEU A 373 14.24 -18.26 28.43
C LEU A 373 13.84 -18.48 26.97
N ASN A 374 13.82 -17.42 26.16
CA ASN A 374 13.54 -17.52 24.72
C ASN A 374 14.84 -17.62 23.92
N ALA A 375 14.92 -18.62 23.03
CA ALA A 375 16.02 -18.75 22.07
C ALA A 375 15.51 -18.98 20.66
N VAL A 376 16.25 -18.39 19.73
CA VAL A 376 16.11 -18.58 18.29
C VAL A 376 17.36 -19.32 17.82
N TYR A 377 17.18 -20.51 17.26
CA TYR A 377 18.25 -21.23 16.59
C TYR A 377 18.17 -20.96 15.10
N VAL A 378 19.31 -20.65 14.50
CA VAL A 378 19.47 -20.46 13.07
C VAL A 378 20.45 -21.51 12.55
N LEU A 379 20.10 -22.15 11.43
CA LEU A 379 20.88 -23.21 10.82
C LEU A 379 21.08 -22.88 9.34
N ARG A 380 22.33 -22.76 8.90
CA ARG A 380 22.68 -22.67 7.48
C ARG A 380 22.82 -24.08 6.91
N THR A 381 22.25 -24.29 5.73
CA THR A 381 22.15 -25.59 5.08
C THR A 381 22.63 -25.48 3.64
N ALA A 382 23.26 -26.55 3.14
CA ALA A 382 23.76 -26.61 1.75
C ALA A 382 22.62 -26.84 0.72
N GLY A 383 21.42 -27.19 1.18
CA GLY A 383 20.27 -27.56 0.33
C GLY A 383 18.97 -26.88 0.75
N ASP A 384 17.83 -27.52 0.46
CA ASP A 384 16.53 -27.00 0.88
C ASP A 384 16.36 -27.13 2.41
N ALA A 385 16.54 -26.00 3.08
CA ALA A 385 16.45 -25.86 4.53
C ALA A 385 15.12 -26.39 5.09
N SER A 386 14.03 -26.34 4.31
CA SER A 386 12.69 -26.79 4.73
C SER A 386 12.64 -28.29 5.02
N ARG A 387 13.51 -29.09 4.38
CA ARG A 387 13.56 -30.55 4.58
C ARG A 387 14.08 -30.95 5.95
N LEU A 388 14.85 -30.08 6.61
CA LEU A 388 15.39 -30.34 7.95
C LEU A 388 14.39 -30.06 9.07
N THR A 389 13.17 -29.60 8.77
CA THR A 389 12.16 -29.24 9.78
C THR A 389 11.92 -30.35 10.81
N PHE A 390 11.73 -31.59 10.37
CA PHE A 390 11.51 -32.72 11.28
C PHE A 390 12.77 -33.09 12.07
N ALA A 391 13.93 -33.12 11.42
CA ALA A 391 15.21 -33.42 12.04
C ALA A 391 15.59 -32.39 13.12
N VAL A 392 15.36 -31.10 12.87
CA VAL A 392 15.58 -30.02 13.84
C VAL A 392 14.65 -30.16 15.04
N ARG A 393 13.36 -30.45 14.82
CA ARG A 393 12.41 -30.67 15.92
C ARG A 393 12.82 -31.87 16.77
N ASP A 394 13.24 -32.96 16.14
CA ASP A 394 13.68 -34.17 16.84
C ASP A 394 15.00 -33.94 17.61
N ALA A 395 15.96 -33.25 17.00
CA ALA A 395 17.21 -32.88 17.65
C ALA A 395 16.98 -32.03 18.92
N ILE A 396 16.08 -31.04 18.88
CA ILE A 396 15.73 -30.25 20.07
C ILE A 396 15.05 -31.13 21.12
N ARG A 397 14.07 -31.94 20.71
CA ARG A 397 13.34 -32.86 21.61
C ARG A 397 14.27 -33.89 22.26
N SER A 398 15.31 -34.33 21.57
CA SER A 398 16.28 -35.31 22.06
C SER A 398 17.21 -34.77 23.15
N VAL A 399 17.34 -33.44 23.27
CA VAL A 399 18.00 -32.80 24.40
C VAL A 399 17.04 -32.76 25.59
N ASP A 400 15.81 -32.32 25.35
CA ASP A 400 14.76 -32.33 26.35
C ASP A 400 13.37 -32.34 25.71
N SER A 401 12.57 -33.35 26.04
CA SER A 401 11.25 -33.56 25.44
C SER A 401 10.22 -32.51 25.82
N ASN A 402 10.48 -31.73 26.88
CA ASN A 402 9.59 -30.68 27.37
C ASN A 402 9.87 -29.31 26.75
N LEU A 403 10.83 -29.19 25.84
CA LEU A 403 11.10 -27.94 25.14
C LEU A 403 10.09 -27.72 24.00
N PRO A 404 9.21 -26.69 24.09
CA PRO A 404 8.33 -26.34 23.00
C PRO A 404 9.15 -25.85 21.81
N THR A 405 9.06 -26.55 20.69
CA THR A 405 9.64 -26.09 19.41
C THR A 405 8.52 -25.57 18.52
N TYR A 406 8.59 -24.30 18.14
CA TYR A 406 7.58 -23.63 17.31
C TYR A 406 8.24 -22.73 16.27
N ASP A 407 7.43 -22.23 15.33
CA ASP A 407 7.87 -21.35 14.23
C ASP A 407 9.14 -21.84 13.52
N ILE A 408 9.13 -23.11 13.11
CA ILE A 408 10.19 -23.63 12.23
C ILE A 408 9.90 -23.14 10.81
N VAL A 409 10.63 -22.10 10.41
CA VAL A 409 10.43 -21.39 9.14
C VAL A 409 11.77 -21.05 8.52
N THR A 410 11.79 -20.81 7.22
CA THR A 410 13.02 -20.33 6.56
C THR A 410 13.21 -18.84 6.83
N LEU A 411 14.46 -18.37 6.84
CA LEU A 411 14.75 -16.95 7.01
C LEU A 411 14.18 -16.10 5.86
N ASN A 412 14.07 -16.66 4.66
CA ASN A 412 13.34 -16.06 3.53
C ASN A 412 11.86 -15.83 3.82
N GLN A 413 11.18 -16.74 4.53
CA GLN A 413 9.78 -16.55 4.91
C GLN A 413 9.64 -15.38 5.89
N ILE A 414 10.60 -15.20 6.80
CA ILE A 414 10.62 -14.07 7.74
C ILE A 414 10.85 -12.74 7.01
N VAL A 415 11.81 -12.70 6.07
CA VAL A 415 12.02 -11.54 5.20
C VAL A 415 10.75 -11.22 4.40
N SER A 416 10.12 -12.22 3.80
CA SER A 416 8.87 -12.04 3.04
C SER A 416 7.70 -11.59 3.92
N ALA A 417 7.61 -12.06 5.16
CA ALA A 417 6.60 -11.64 6.11
C ALA A 417 6.78 -10.17 6.52
N SER A 418 8.02 -9.69 6.66
CA SER A 418 8.30 -8.26 6.95
C SER A 418 7.78 -7.32 5.86
N LEU A 419 7.64 -7.81 4.62
CA LEU A 419 7.15 -7.04 3.47
C LEU A 419 5.64 -7.20 3.22
N SER A 420 4.95 -8.08 3.95
CA SER A 420 3.58 -8.43 3.62
C SER A 420 2.61 -7.25 3.79
N GLN A 421 2.83 -6.39 4.79
CA GLN A 421 2.03 -5.18 4.99
C GLN A 421 2.15 -4.21 3.81
N ARG A 422 3.37 -4.01 3.28
CA ARG A 422 3.59 -3.17 2.10
C ARG A 422 2.94 -3.76 0.85
N ARG A 423 3.12 -5.07 0.65
CA ARG A 423 2.49 -5.78 -0.48
C ARG A 423 0.97 -5.64 -0.43
N PHE A 424 0.37 -5.78 0.74
CA PHE A 424 -1.08 -5.62 0.92
C PHE A 424 -1.55 -4.21 0.53
N LEU A 425 -0.89 -3.17 1.04
CA LEU A 425 -1.20 -1.78 0.69
C LEU A 425 -1.01 -1.50 -0.81
N LEU A 426 0.06 -2.02 -1.41
CA LEU A 426 0.34 -1.88 -2.83
C LEU A 426 -0.78 -2.48 -3.70
N VAL A 427 -1.25 -3.69 -3.35
CA VAL A 427 -2.35 -4.35 -4.06
C VAL A 427 -3.64 -3.52 -3.98
N LEU A 428 -3.95 -2.93 -2.81
CA LEU A 428 -5.10 -2.05 -2.65
C LEU A 428 -4.98 -0.76 -3.49
N VAL A 429 -3.81 -0.11 -3.50
CA VAL A 429 -3.63 1.10 -4.31
C VAL A 429 -3.69 0.78 -5.80
N LEU A 430 -3.10 -0.34 -6.23
CA LEU A 430 -3.18 -0.80 -7.63
C LEU A 430 -4.63 -1.12 -8.03
N SER A 431 -5.44 -1.71 -7.15
CA SER A 431 -6.85 -1.99 -7.45
C SER A 431 -7.69 -0.71 -7.55
N PHE A 432 -7.41 0.31 -6.73
CA PHE A 432 -8.04 1.63 -6.87
C PHE A 432 -7.61 2.35 -8.16
N ALA A 433 -6.33 2.30 -8.52
CA ALA A 433 -5.85 2.84 -9.79
C ALA A 433 -6.49 2.13 -11.00
N ALA A 434 -6.61 0.79 -10.95
CA ALA A 434 -7.30 0.02 -11.99
C ALA A 434 -8.79 0.38 -12.10
N SER A 435 -9.47 0.55 -10.95
CA SER A 435 -10.87 0.98 -10.91
C SER A 435 -11.04 2.39 -11.48
N ALA A 436 -10.15 3.32 -11.14
CA ALA A 436 -10.13 4.68 -11.68
C ALA A 436 -9.91 4.71 -13.19
N LEU A 437 -9.00 3.89 -13.71
CA LEU A 437 -8.80 3.72 -15.16
C LEU A 437 -10.07 3.22 -15.85
N GLY A 438 -10.75 2.22 -15.28
CA GLY A 438 -12.02 1.72 -15.79
C GLY A 438 -13.11 2.79 -15.80
N LEU A 439 -13.27 3.52 -14.69
CA LEU A 439 -14.24 4.61 -14.57
C LEU A 439 -13.96 5.75 -15.56
N SER A 440 -12.68 6.10 -15.77
CA SER A 440 -12.28 7.11 -16.76
C SER A 440 -12.56 6.65 -18.19
N ALA A 441 -12.33 5.37 -18.51
CA ALA A 441 -12.67 4.80 -19.81
C ALA A 441 -14.18 4.83 -20.07
N VAL A 442 -15.00 4.46 -19.07
CA VAL A 442 -16.47 4.53 -19.16
C VAL A 442 -16.96 5.97 -19.34
N ALA A 443 -16.39 6.91 -18.58
CA ALA A 443 -16.69 8.34 -18.69
C ALA A 443 -16.42 8.87 -20.09
N LEU A 444 -15.23 8.59 -20.64
CA LEU A 444 -14.83 8.99 -22.00
C LEU A 444 -15.73 8.36 -23.05
N TYR A 445 -16.00 7.05 -22.93
CA TYR A 445 -16.91 6.35 -23.83
C TYR A 445 -18.31 7.00 -23.82
N GLY A 446 -18.90 7.24 -22.64
CA GLY A 446 -20.19 7.90 -22.51
C GLY A 446 -20.18 9.34 -23.03
N ALA A 447 -19.08 10.06 -22.80
CA ALA A 447 -18.87 11.42 -23.28
C ALA A 447 -18.82 11.52 -24.82
N VAL A 448 -18.11 10.59 -25.45
CA VAL A 448 -18.00 10.57 -26.91
C VAL A 448 -19.27 9.99 -27.54
N SER A 449 -19.80 8.88 -27.02
CA SER A 449 -21.00 8.23 -27.55
C SER A 449 -22.20 9.16 -27.59
N TYR A 450 -22.46 9.91 -26.52
CA TYR A 450 -23.57 10.85 -26.52
C TYR A 450 -23.32 12.06 -27.43
N SER A 451 -22.06 12.52 -27.55
CA SER A 451 -21.72 13.57 -28.53
C SER A 451 -21.96 13.11 -29.97
N VAL A 452 -21.69 11.84 -30.27
CA VAL A 452 -22.01 11.22 -31.56
C VAL A 452 -23.51 11.16 -31.76
N SER A 453 -24.27 10.67 -30.77
CA SER A 453 -25.74 10.57 -30.85
C SER A 453 -26.40 11.93 -31.13
N GLN A 454 -25.94 13.00 -30.48
CA GLN A 454 -26.47 14.35 -30.74
C GLN A 454 -26.11 14.91 -32.12
N ARG A 455 -24.95 14.53 -32.67
CA ARG A 455 -24.49 15.01 -33.98
C ARG A 455 -24.82 14.05 -35.11
N THR A 456 -25.68 13.05 -34.90
CA THR A 456 -26.01 12.05 -35.93
C THR A 456 -26.50 12.69 -37.23
N ARG A 457 -27.35 13.73 -37.15
CA ARG A 457 -27.84 14.48 -38.32
C ARG A 457 -26.72 15.25 -39.02
N GLU A 458 -25.88 15.96 -38.27
CA GLU A 458 -24.72 16.69 -38.81
C GLU A 458 -23.73 15.73 -39.49
N ILE A 459 -23.44 14.59 -38.85
CA ILE A 459 -22.57 13.55 -39.38
C ILE A 459 -23.19 12.94 -40.65
N GLY A 460 -24.49 12.68 -40.66
CA GLY A 460 -25.22 12.20 -41.84
C GLY A 460 -25.17 13.17 -43.01
N VAL A 461 -25.37 14.47 -42.77
CA VAL A 461 -25.24 15.52 -43.79
C VAL A 461 -23.81 15.59 -44.34
N ARG A 462 -22.79 15.54 -43.48
CA ARG A 462 -21.38 15.53 -43.91
C ARG A 462 -21.07 14.31 -44.78
N ILE A 463 -21.55 13.13 -44.40
CA ILE A 463 -21.38 11.90 -45.19
C ILE A 463 -22.11 12.03 -46.54
N ALA A 464 -23.32 12.58 -46.56
CA ALA A 464 -24.08 12.83 -47.79
C ALA A 464 -23.38 13.85 -48.72
N LEU A 465 -22.65 14.81 -48.15
CA LEU A 465 -21.80 15.78 -48.88
C LEU A 465 -20.43 15.21 -49.29
N GLY A 466 -20.16 13.92 -49.07
CA GLY A 466 -18.96 13.23 -49.52
C GLY A 466 -17.83 13.10 -48.50
N ALA A 467 -18.05 13.39 -47.22
CA ALA A 467 -17.03 13.19 -46.18
C ALA A 467 -16.66 11.71 -46.05
N GLN A 468 -15.35 11.41 -46.01
CA GLN A 468 -14.88 10.04 -45.88
C GLN A 468 -15.02 9.54 -44.44
N ARG A 469 -15.07 8.21 -44.26
CA ARG A 469 -15.08 7.59 -42.91
C ARG A 469 -13.92 8.07 -42.02
N ARG A 470 -12.76 8.36 -42.63
CA ARG A 470 -11.58 8.89 -41.92
C ARG A 470 -11.81 10.29 -41.35
N ASP A 471 -12.57 11.13 -42.04
CA ASP A 471 -12.87 12.51 -41.59
C ASP A 471 -13.77 12.51 -40.36
N VAL A 472 -14.81 11.66 -40.38
CA VAL A 472 -15.71 11.45 -39.24
C VAL A 472 -14.95 10.84 -38.06
N LEU A 473 -14.09 9.85 -38.32
CA LEU A 473 -13.27 9.23 -37.28
C LEU A 473 -12.32 10.24 -36.62
N LYS A 474 -11.60 11.04 -37.41
CA LYS A 474 -10.66 12.07 -36.93
C LYS A 474 -11.37 13.15 -36.11
N LEU A 475 -12.57 13.55 -36.52
CA LEU A 475 -13.39 14.53 -35.80
C LEU A 475 -13.82 14.02 -34.43
N VAL A 476 -14.35 12.80 -34.36
CA VAL A 476 -14.84 12.22 -33.10
C VAL A 476 -13.69 11.86 -32.16
N LEU A 477 -12.63 11.24 -32.68
CA LEU A 477 -11.42 10.95 -31.92
C LEU A 477 -10.75 12.23 -31.41
N GLY A 478 -10.61 13.26 -32.24
CA GLY A 478 -9.99 14.53 -31.85
C GLY A 478 -10.71 15.21 -30.69
N GLN A 479 -12.05 15.13 -30.65
CA GLN A 479 -12.83 15.65 -29.54
C GLN A 479 -12.58 14.88 -28.23
N GLY A 480 -12.60 13.55 -28.27
CA GLY A 480 -12.32 12.71 -27.09
C GLY A 480 -10.88 12.86 -26.59
N MET A 481 -9.92 12.83 -27.52
CA MET A 481 -8.49 12.98 -27.21
C MET A 481 -8.17 14.36 -26.66
N ARG A 482 -8.82 15.44 -27.11
CA ARG A 482 -8.60 16.77 -26.52
C ARG A 482 -8.99 16.82 -25.04
N MET A 483 -10.13 16.22 -24.67
CA MET A 483 -10.54 16.11 -23.26
C MET A 483 -9.57 15.24 -22.46
N SER A 484 -9.16 14.10 -23.01
CA SER A 484 -8.20 13.21 -22.36
C SER A 484 -6.84 13.88 -22.14
N LEU A 485 -6.28 14.53 -23.16
CA LEU A 485 -4.98 15.21 -23.07
C LEU A 485 -5.00 16.37 -22.08
N MET A 486 -6.10 17.14 -22.02
CA MET A 486 -6.28 18.16 -20.98
C MET A 486 -6.32 17.54 -19.58
N GLY A 487 -7.03 16.42 -19.42
CA GLY A 487 -7.06 15.67 -18.17
C GLY A 487 -5.70 15.10 -17.79
N VAL A 488 -4.95 14.56 -18.74
CA VAL A 488 -3.58 14.07 -18.53
C VAL A 488 -2.67 15.20 -18.08
N ALA A 489 -2.68 16.34 -18.78
CA ALA A 489 -1.87 17.49 -18.40
C ALA A 489 -2.21 17.99 -16.98
N LEU A 490 -3.49 18.13 -16.67
CA LEU A 490 -3.95 18.53 -15.34
C LEU A 490 -3.57 17.49 -14.26
N GLY A 491 -3.71 16.21 -14.58
CA GLY A 491 -3.36 15.10 -13.70
C GLY A 491 -1.87 15.02 -13.41
N LEU A 492 -1.00 15.29 -14.40
CA LEU A 492 0.44 15.36 -14.21
C LEU A 492 0.83 16.49 -13.23
N VAL A 493 0.21 17.67 -13.38
CA VAL A 493 0.41 18.79 -12.44
C VAL A 493 -0.08 18.42 -11.04
N GLY A 494 -1.27 17.82 -10.92
CA GLY A 494 -1.80 17.35 -9.64
C GLY A 494 -0.94 16.27 -8.99
N ALA A 495 -0.39 15.35 -9.79
CA ALA A 495 0.46 14.28 -9.31
C ALA A 495 1.74 14.85 -8.69
N LEU A 496 2.38 15.85 -9.29
CA LEU A 496 3.58 16.49 -8.72
C LEU A 496 3.34 17.07 -7.30
N ALA A 497 2.13 17.56 -7.01
CA ALA A 497 1.78 18.04 -5.68
C ALA A 497 1.59 16.88 -4.70
N ILE A 498 0.87 15.84 -5.10
CA ILE A 498 0.53 14.69 -4.25
C ILE A 498 1.76 13.82 -3.96
N THR A 499 2.60 13.58 -4.96
CA THR A 499 3.79 12.72 -4.79
C THR A 499 4.84 13.35 -3.89
N ARG A 500 4.88 14.68 -3.77
CA ARG A 500 5.71 15.37 -2.75
C ARG A 500 5.28 15.03 -1.34
N VAL A 501 3.97 14.99 -1.07
CA VAL A 501 3.45 14.58 0.24
C VAL A 501 3.76 13.10 0.52
N MET A 502 3.77 12.27 -0.53
CA MET A 502 4.13 10.86 -0.43
C MET A 502 5.63 10.58 -0.37
N SER A 503 6.50 11.58 -0.53
CA SER A 503 7.96 11.37 -0.65
C SER A 503 8.57 10.63 0.55
N SER A 504 8.05 10.84 1.75
CA SER A 504 8.46 10.15 2.98
C SER A 504 8.11 8.65 3.01
N LEU A 505 7.26 8.20 2.08
CA LEU A 505 6.81 6.82 1.95
C LEU A 505 7.48 6.08 0.79
N LEU A 506 8.21 6.81 -0.06
CA LEU A 506 8.91 6.25 -1.21
C LEU A 506 10.33 5.86 -0.81
N TYR A 507 10.70 4.60 -1.01
CA TYR A 507 12.03 4.11 -0.75
C TYR A 507 12.91 4.26 -1.99
N GLN A 508 13.92 5.14 -1.89
CA GLN A 508 14.89 5.40 -2.96
C GLN A 508 14.26 5.69 -4.33
N VAL A 509 13.05 6.27 -4.38
CA VAL A 509 12.38 6.70 -5.62
C VAL A 509 12.12 8.19 -5.53
N GLY A 510 12.48 8.94 -6.57
CA GLY A 510 12.17 10.37 -6.64
C GLY A 510 10.66 10.59 -6.78
N ALA A 511 10.11 11.58 -6.08
CA ALA A 511 8.69 11.93 -6.16
C ALA A 511 8.24 12.35 -7.59
N ALA A 512 9.19 12.71 -8.45
CA ALA A 512 8.95 13.06 -9.86
C ALA A 512 9.74 12.14 -10.81
N ASP A 513 9.75 10.83 -10.55
CA ASP A 513 10.38 9.83 -11.43
C ASP A 513 9.81 9.93 -12.87
N PRO A 514 10.62 10.34 -13.88
CA PRO A 514 10.11 10.63 -15.22
C PRO A 514 9.52 9.39 -15.91
N ALA A 515 10.10 8.21 -15.68
CA ALA A 515 9.64 6.97 -16.28
C ALA A 515 8.21 6.64 -15.83
N THR A 516 7.91 6.77 -14.54
CA THR A 516 6.58 6.51 -14.00
C THR A 516 5.54 7.50 -14.55
N PHE A 517 5.89 8.79 -14.64
CA PHE A 517 5.01 9.82 -15.21
C PHE A 517 4.73 9.58 -16.70
N ILE A 518 5.77 9.31 -17.50
CA ILE A 518 5.65 9.05 -18.95
C ILE A 518 4.84 7.78 -19.20
N CYS A 519 5.15 6.67 -18.53
CA CYS A 519 4.43 5.41 -18.68
C CYS A 519 2.95 5.55 -18.29
N SER A 520 2.64 6.28 -17.21
CA SER A 520 1.27 6.51 -16.78
C SER A 520 0.49 7.37 -17.78
N ALA A 521 1.10 8.45 -18.28
CA ALA A 521 0.50 9.31 -19.30
C ALA A 521 0.24 8.54 -20.60
N LEU A 522 1.21 7.75 -21.07
CA LEU A 522 1.07 6.91 -22.26
C LEU A 522 -0.03 5.86 -22.09
N LEU A 523 -0.03 5.13 -20.97
CA LEU A 523 -1.02 4.10 -20.69
C LEU A 523 -2.44 4.68 -20.69
N LEU A 524 -2.65 5.80 -20.01
CA LEU A 524 -3.97 6.43 -20.00
C LEU A 524 -4.36 6.98 -21.37
N THR A 525 -3.41 7.55 -22.13
CA THR A 525 -3.66 8.02 -23.50
C THR A 525 -4.10 6.88 -24.43
N VAL A 526 -3.49 5.70 -24.30
CA VAL A 526 -3.88 4.49 -25.04
C VAL A 526 -5.28 4.04 -24.63
N ILE A 527 -5.59 3.99 -23.33
CA ILE A 527 -6.93 3.63 -22.83
C ILE A 527 -7.98 4.61 -23.34
N ALA A 528 -7.69 5.91 -23.31
CA ALA A 528 -8.57 6.95 -23.83
C ALA A 528 -8.81 6.81 -25.33
N LEU A 529 -7.76 6.51 -26.11
CA LEU A 529 -7.87 6.26 -27.54
C LEU A 529 -8.80 5.07 -27.81
N VAL A 530 -8.61 3.96 -27.10
CA VAL A 530 -9.46 2.75 -27.22
C VAL A 530 -10.91 3.06 -26.84
N ALA A 531 -11.14 3.77 -25.74
CA ALA A 531 -12.48 4.15 -25.28
C ALA A 531 -13.20 5.07 -26.28
N CYS A 532 -12.47 5.99 -26.92
CA CYS A 532 -13.01 6.90 -27.94
C CYS A 532 -13.20 6.22 -29.30
N TRP A 533 -12.41 5.20 -29.61
CA TRP A 533 -12.43 4.53 -30.92
C TRP A 533 -13.72 3.77 -31.18
N LEU A 534 -14.30 3.09 -30.17
CA LEU A 534 -15.55 2.36 -30.34
C LEU A 534 -16.73 3.26 -30.78
N PRO A 535 -17.04 4.37 -30.06
CA PRO A 535 -18.07 5.32 -30.48
C PRO A 535 -17.76 5.99 -31.82
N ALA A 536 -16.49 6.36 -32.06
CA ALA A 536 -16.08 6.95 -33.33
C ALA A 536 -16.32 6.00 -34.51
N ARG A 537 -16.00 4.71 -34.35
CA ARG A 537 -16.28 3.68 -35.36
C ARG A 537 -17.79 3.52 -35.59
N ARG A 538 -18.60 3.54 -34.54
CA ARG A 538 -20.08 3.51 -34.68
C ARG A 538 -20.59 4.72 -35.47
N ALA A 539 -20.04 5.91 -35.24
CA ALA A 539 -20.41 7.13 -35.99
C ALA A 539 -20.19 6.99 -37.51
N THR A 540 -19.15 6.27 -37.94
CA THR A 540 -18.86 6.07 -39.37
C THR A 540 -19.84 5.14 -40.09
N LYS A 541 -20.69 4.42 -39.34
CA LYS A 541 -21.67 3.46 -39.87
C LYS A 541 -23.10 4.03 -39.90
N VAL A 542 -23.29 5.30 -39.59
CA VAL A 542 -24.60 5.96 -39.67
C VAL A 542 -25.04 6.02 -41.13
N ASP A 543 -26.22 5.49 -41.43
CA ASP A 543 -26.83 5.54 -42.76
C ASP A 543 -27.36 6.97 -43.04
N PRO A 544 -26.88 7.66 -44.09
CA PRO A 544 -27.35 9.00 -44.44
C PRO A 544 -28.86 9.08 -44.68
N MET A 545 -29.48 8.00 -45.19
CA MET A 545 -30.93 7.96 -45.44
C MET A 545 -31.75 7.88 -44.14
N VAL A 546 -31.20 7.25 -43.09
CA VAL A 546 -31.82 7.20 -41.76
C VAL A 546 -31.61 8.53 -41.02
N ALA A 547 -30.45 9.16 -41.17
CA ALA A 547 -30.12 10.43 -40.51
C ALA A 547 -30.98 11.63 -40.98
N LEU A 548 -31.52 11.57 -42.20
CA LEU A 548 -32.39 12.60 -42.79
C LEU A 548 -33.88 12.41 -42.48
N ARG A 549 -34.30 11.25 -41.95
CA ARG A 549 -35.72 10.90 -41.70
C ARG A 549 -36.18 11.05 -40.23
N TYR A 550 -35.30 11.39 -39.29
CA TYR A 550 -35.66 11.55 -37.86
C TYR A 550 -36.12 12.99 -37.52
N GLU A 551 -37.35 13.11 -36.98
CA GLU A 551 -37.93 14.28 -36.28
C GLU A 551 -37.94 14.12 -34.75
#